data_AF-A0A7W0T2S3-F1
#
_entry.id   AF-A0A7W0T2S3-F1
#
_cell.length_a   1.000
_cell.length_b   1.000
_cell.length_c   1.000
_cell.angle_alpha   90.00
_cell.angle_beta   90.00
_cell.angle_gamma   90.00
#
_symmetry.space_group_name_H-M   'P 1'
#
loop_
_entity.id
_entity.type
_entity.pdbx_description
1 polymer ?
#
loop_
_entity_poly.entity_id
_entity_poly.type
_entity_poly.pdbx_seq_one_letter_code
_entity_poly.pdbx_strand_id
1 'polypeptide(L)'
;MFALILAFLAACAPGSPGPGIEVDRAIVHARELVALGPRPGDSDTSREAVAYLTRTLAELGVHAELAPVGTMTIPAIEVMGTRFRHRSTRPTTDPNIVTRFGPPTGKALLVMAHYDTVRGSPGAIDNAAAVGVLLELARTLATTPPATPVIIAFTANEEIGLVGAEALAAQLGDEVTIAISLDVIGGTGELSLNGASTLIGAAELDWLADAADRAGMIVRAPLAHRVVSRWWPQAERSDHGPFTRRGVRAFHLYHRGHDGELIDRAYHTERDDLERILPSRLAELGRLLRALVAAPPPARDGDGFWMPVAINTVVPRWSVITIELVLALFAIGALARRWGPRARGGLGLVAAIGCVALAIVVGYAIERATASTHPAPWLHAPRYHAIAMTLVLAGTLGLSTRLAARFAPWVGADRYLVVAVTLPLAIGLGFLALGAAELAWIWLVPAAAIALAPHLGRAGLFAVAITLLPAALVAAPDQLREAAWNGFAPATVPLVAWLVVTLLPVAAAVAWYVRHAVAHPTRPRPAGPLSTLVLPLGWALAMIIGILMLVADEPPCSAVQFHEFHLGCETRSEVR
;
A
#
# COMPACT_ATOMS: atom_id res chain seq x y z
N MET A 1 11.27 31.85 -10.60
CA MET A 1 10.95 30.83 -9.58
C MET A 1 10.73 29.46 -10.20
N PHE A 2 9.80 29.29 -11.16
CA PHE A 2 9.58 28.00 -11.86
C PHE A 2 10.81 27.52 -12.65
N ALA A 3 11.52 28.42 -13.34
CA ALA A 3 12.79 28.12 -14.01
C ALA A 3 13.95 27.82 -13.04
N LEU A 4 13.89 28.33 -11.81
CA LEU A 4 14.87 28.06 -10.75
C LEU A 4 14.61 26.69 -10.10
N ILE A 5 13.35 26.31 -9.95
CA ILE A 5 12.93 24.96 -9.52
C ILE A 5 13.30 23.92 -10.58
N LEU A 6 13.06 24.21 -11.86
CA LEU A 6 13.49 23.35 -12.97
C LEU A 6 15.01 23.27 -13.10
N ALA A 7 15.74 24.36 -12.85
CA ALA A 7 17.20 24.34 -12.82
C ALA A 7 17.76 23.58 -11.60
N PHE A 8 17.09 23.62 -10.44
CA PHE A 8 17.45 22.83 -9.26
C PHE A 8 17.15 21.34 -9.44
N LEU A 9 16.04 21.00 -10.13
CA LEU A 9 15.70 19.63 -10.52
C LEU A 9 16.61 19.10 -11.65
N ALA A 10 17.09 19.97 -12.54
CA ALA A 10 18.02 19.60 -13.61
C ALA A 10 19.50 19.54 -13.16
N ALA A 11 19.85 20.17 -12.03
CA ALA A 11 21.19 20.11 -11.44
C ALA A 11 21.49 18.79 -10.71
N CYS A 12 20.47 17.96 -10.47
CA CYS A 12 20.62 16.56 -10.07
C CYS A 12 20.32 15.65 -11.26
N ALA A 13 21.04 15.81 -12.38
CA ALA A 13 21.08 14.74 -13.37
C ALA A 13 21.79 13.55 -12.70
N PRO A 14 21.13 12.39 -12.49
CA PRO A 14 21.81 11.22 -11.96
C PRO A 14 22.99 10.92 -12.88
N GLY A 15 24.17 10.66 -12.30
CA GLY A 15 25.33 10.21 -13.06
C GLY A 15 24.97 8.98 -13.92
N SER A 16 25.82 8.66 -14.89
CA SER A 16 25.64 7.42 -15.68
C SER A 16 25.39 6.24 -14.73
N PRO A 17 24.31 5.46 -14.94
CA PRO A 17 23.95 4.38 -14.02
C PRO A 17 25.14 3.44 -13.79
N GLY A 18 25.33 3.00 -12.55
CA GLY A 18 26.43 2.10 -12.18
C GLY A 18 26.43 0.76 -12.95
N PRO A 19 27.50 -0.04 -12.83
CA PRO A 19 27.57 -1.34 -13.51
C PRO A 19 26.43 -2.26 -13.05
N GLY A 20 25.77 -2.92 -14.00
CA GLY A 20 24.65 -3.84 -13.75
C GLY A 20 25.07 -5.31 -13.76
N ILE A 21 24.11 -6.14 -14.14
CA ILE A 21 24.25 -7.58 -14.43
C ILE A 21 24.02 -7.84 -15.92
N GLU A 22 24.32 -9.04 -16.41
CA GLU A 22 24.00 -9.47 -17.78
C GLU A 22 22.54 -9.94 -17.86
N VAL A 23 21.66 -9.03 -18.28
CA VAL A 23 20.20 -9.24 -18.27
C VAL A 23 19.77 -10.43 -19.11
N ASP A 24 20.35 -10.61 -20.30
CA ASP A 24 19.99 -11.71 -21.20
C ASP A 24 20.26 -13.07 -20.54
N ARG A 25 21.35 -13.19 -19.76
CA ARG A 25 21.65 -14.41 -19.01
C ARG A 25 20.66 -14.63 -17.86
N ALA A 26 20.29 -13.57 -17.14
CA ALA A 26 19.27 -13.64 -16.10
C ALA A 26 17.92 -14.14 -16.68
N ILE A 27 17.53 -13.67 -17.86
CA ILE A 27 16.33 -14.12 -18.57
C ILE A 27 16.46 -15.57 -19.03
N VAL A 28 17.63 -16.00 -19.50
CA VAL A 28 17.89 -17.41 -19.81
C VAL A 28 17.67 -18.27 -18.58
N HIS A 29 18.21 -17.89 -17.42
CA HIS A 29 17.98 -18.63 -16.17
C HIS A 29 16.49 -18.72 -15.81
N ALA A 30 15.75 -17.62 -15.94
CA ALA A 30 14.30 -17.62 -15.71
C ALA A 30 13.57 -18.57 -16.68
N ARG A 31 13.96 -18.57 -17.96
CA ARG A 31 13.40 -19.45 -19.00
C ARG A 31 13.65 -20.92 -18.69
N GLU A 32 14.87 -21.28 -18.27
CA GLU A 32 15.21 -22.65 -17.91
C GLU A 32 14.37 -23.16 -16.73
N LEU A 33 14.19 -22.33 -15.69
CA LEU A 33 13.34 -22.68 -14.54
C LEU A 33 11.87 -22.84 -14.93
N VAL A 34 11.33 -21.91 -15.75
CA VAL A 34 9.95 -22.00 -16.24
C VAL A 34 9.75 -23.23 -17.14
N ALA A 35 10.76 -23.63 -17.92
CA ALA A 35 10.71 -24.79 -18.80
C ALA A 35 10.57 -26.13 -18.04
N LEU A 36 10.94 -26.18 -16.75
CA LEU A 36 10.66 -27.33 -15.88
C LEU A 36 9.15 -27.53 -15.64
N GLY A 37 8.33 -26.52 -15.92
CA GLY A 37 6.94 -26.44 -15.47
C GLY A 37 6.83 -25.88 -14.04
N PRO A 38 5.62 -25.80 -13.46
CA PRO A 38 5.43 -25.36 -12.08
C PRO A 38 6.32 -26.16 -11.11
N ARG A 39 6.90 -25.49 -10.11
CA ARG A 39 7.84 -26.06 -9.11
C ARG A 39 7.27 -26.04 -7.68
N PRO A 40 6.07 -26.60 -7.40
CA PRO A 40 5.59 -26.71 -6.02
C PRO A 40 6.58 -27.40 -5.11
N GLY A 41 6.65 -26.98 -3.86
CA GLY A 41 7.53 -27.59 -2.86
C GLY A 41 7.42 -29.11 -2.75
N ASP A 42 8.57 -29.75 -2.57
CA ASP A 42 8.79 -31.20 -2.50
C ASP A 42 8.38 -32.01 -3.74
N SER A 43 8.16 -31.35 -4.89
CA SER A 43 7.87 -32.00 -6.17
C SER A 43 9.14 -32.48 -6.89
N ASP A 44 8.97 -33.26 -7.96
CA ASP A 44 10.11 -33.63 -8.82
C ASP A 44 10.69 -32.39 -9.52
N THR A 45 9.85 -31.44 -9.95
CA THR A 45 10.27 -30.21 -10.62
C THR A 45 10.97 -29.23 -9.66
N SER A 46 10.61 -29.18 -8.37
CA SER A 46 11.38 -28.42 -7.38
C SER A 46 12.77 -29.02 -7.14
N ARG A 47 12.89 -30.35 -7.11
CA ARG A 47 14.20 -31.04 -7.05
C ARG A 47 15.04 -30.81 -8.30
N GLU A 48 14.42 -30.78 -9.48
CA GLU A 48 15.09 -30.42 -10.73
C GLU A 48 15.57 -28.96 -10.72
N ALA A 49 14.80 -28.04 -10.13
CA ALA A 49 15.24 -26.66 -9.94
C ALA A 49 16.46 -26.57 -9.00
N VAL A 50 16.49 -27.33 -7.89
CA VAL A 50 17.67 -27.42 -7.02
C VAL A 50 18.89 -27.96 -7.77
N ALA A 51 18.71 -29.01 -8.59
CA ALA A 51 19.78 -29.57 -9.41
C ALA A 51 20.29 -28.55 -10.46
N TYR A 52 19.38 -27.79 -11.07
CA TYR A 52 19.72 -26.71 -11.98
C TYR A 52 20.58 -25.65 -11.29
N LEU A 53 20.10 -25.12 -10.15
CA LEU A 53 20.77 -24.03 -9.42
C LEU A 53 22.16 -24.43 -8.93
N THR A 54 22.29 -25.62 -8.34
CA THR A 54 23.58 -26.15 -7.85
C THR A 54 24.58 -26.35 -8.99
N ARG A 55 24.13 -26.93 -10.11
CA ARG A 55 24.97 -27.09 -11.31
C ARG A 55 25.41 -25.74 -11.87
N THR A 56 24.50 -24.79 -12.02
CA THR A 56 24.81 -23.46 -12.54
C THR A 56 25.82 -22.75 -11.63
N LEU A 57 25.63 -22.77 -10.31
CA LEU A 57 26.59 -22.17 -9.37
C LEU A 57 27.97 -22.85 -9.49
N ALA A 58 28.03 -24.17 -9.61
CA ALA A 58 29.29 -24.90 -9.81
C ALA A 58 29.99 -24.51 -11.13
N GLU A 59 29.25 -24.34 -12.22
CA GLU A 59 29.78 -23.86 -13.52
C GLU A 59 30.32 -22.43 -13.44
N LEU A 60 29.77 -21.61 -12.53
CA LEU A 60 30.27 -20.27 -12.23
C LEU A 60 31.50 -20.27 -11.30
N GLY A 61 31.94 -21.44 -10.82
CA GLY A 61 33.01 -21.57 -9.82
C GLY A 61 32.59 -21.13 -8.42
N VAL A 62 31.28 -21.08 -8.15
CA VAL A 62 30.71 -20.63 -6.88
C VAL A 62 30.32 -21.84 -6.04
N HIS A 63 30.83 -21.91 -4.81
CA HIS A 63 30.42 -22.95 -3.87
C HIS A 63 28.99 -22.71 -3.39
N ALA A 64 28.15 -23.74 -3.51
CA ALA A 64 26.77 -23.77 -3.04
C ALA A 64 26.65 -24.75 -1.89
N GLU A 65 26.23 -24.26 -0.72
CA GLU A 65 25.88 -25.07 0.44
C GLU A 65 24.39 -25.42 0.37
N LEU A 66 24.06 -26.71 0.41
CA LEU A 66 22.69 -27.19 0.56
C LEU A 66 22.36 -27.24 2.06
N ALA A 67 21.68 -26.21 2.56
CA ALA A 67 21.27 -26.10 3.95
C ALA A 67 19.94 -26.84 4.18
N PRO A 68 19.92 -27.94 4.97
CA PRO A 68 18.70 -28.69 5.24
C PRO A 68 17.67 -27.85 5.99
N VAL A 69 16.40 -27.98 5.59
CA VAL A 69 15.27 -27.26 6.20
C VAL A 69 14.56 -28.15 7.23
N GLY A 70 14.09 -29.33 6.82
CA GLY A 70 13.42 -30.28 7.70
C GLY A 70 11.99 -29.87 8.07
N THR A 71 11.62 -29.99 9.34
CA THR A 71 10.25 -29.69 9.81
C THR A 71 10.19 -28.35 10.50
N MET A 72 9.43 -27.42 9.92
CA MET A 72 9.26 -26.07 10.46
C MET A 72 7.85 -25.85 11.01
N THR A 73 7.78 -25.15 12.15
CA THR A 73 6.51 -24.64 12.69
C THR A 73 6.30 -23.23 12.18
N ILE A 74 5.28 -23.05 11.35
CA ILE A 74 4.93 -21.78 10.71
C ILE A 74 3.92 -21.03 11.61
N PRO A 75 4.21 -19.77 12.00
CA PRO A 75 3.31 -19.02 12.86
C PRO A 75 2.03 -18.59 12.13
N ALA A 76 0.95 -18.44 12.90
CA ALA A 76 -0.27 -17.81 12.42
C ALA A 76 -0.03 -16.32 12.11
N ILE A 77 -0.77 -15.78 11.13
CA ILE A 77 -0.78 -14.36 10.82
C ILE A 77 -2.20 -13.84 11.03
N GLU A 78 -2.33 -12.88 11.94
CA GLU A 78 -3.58 -12.19 12.24
C GLU A 78 -3.32 -10.67 12.34
N VAL A 79 -4.09 -9.89 11.58
CA VAL A 79 -4.02 -8.42 11.55
C VAL A 79 -5.43 -7.89 11.75
N MET A 80 -5.61 -7.05 12.78
CA MET A 80 -6.90 -6.39 13.07
C MET A 80 -8.11 -7.36 13.11
N GLY A 81 -7.92 -8.57 13.67
CA GLY A 81 -8.95 -9.62 13.74
C GLY A 81 -9.18 -10.39 12.45
N THR A 82 -8.46 -10.06 11.37
CA THR A 82 -8.44 -10.83 10.12
C THR A 82 -7.31 -11.84 10.15
N ARG A 83 -7.64 -13.13 10.03
CA ARG A 83 -6.66 -14.22 9.98
C ARG A 83 -6.26 -14.51 8.54
N PHE A 84 -5.01 -14.22 8.20
CA PHE A 84 -4.42 -14.48 6.88
C PHE A 84 -3.85 -15.88 6.74
N ARG A 85 -3.29 -16.42 7.83
CA ARG A 85 -2.66 -17.74 7.83
C ARG A 85 -2.86 -18.43 9.16
N HIS A 86 -3.23 -19.70 9.11
CA HIS A 86 -3.28 -20.56 10.29
C HIS A 86 -1.87 -21.03 10.66
N ARG A 87 -1.64 -21.23 11.97
CA ARG A 87 -0.44 -21.95 12.43
C ARG A 87 -0.45 -23.34 11.81
N SER A 88 0.69 -23.76 11.26
CA SER A 88 0.84 -25.08 10.66
C SER A 88 2.25 -25.61 10.90
N THR A 89 2.41 -26.92 10.81
CA THR A 89 3.73 -27.58 10.79
C THR A 89 3.93 -28.13 9.39
N ARG A 90 5.04 -27.73 8.75
CA ARG A 90 5.37 -28.10 7.37
C ARG A 90 6.69 -28.85 7.37
N PRO A 91 6.70 -30.17 7.08
CA PRO A 91 7.92 -30.86 6.72
C PRO A 91 8.30 -30.52 5.27
N THR A 92 9.60 -30.48 4.99
CA THR A 92 10.13 -30.43 3.62
C THR A 92 11.48 -31.13 3.54
N THR A 93 11.74 -31.71 2.36
CA THR A 93 13.03 -32.28 1.98
C THR A 93 13.83 -31.36 1.06
N ASP A 94 13.19 -30.34 0.51
CA ASP A 94 13.82 -29.35 -0.34
C ASP A 94 14.77 -28.45 0.49
N PRO A 95 16.06 -28.31 0.08
CA PRO A 95 17.04 -27.54 0.82
C PRO A 95 17.03 -26.06 0.44
N ASN A 96 17.41 -25.20 1.37
CA ASN A 96 17.87 -23.87 0.97
C ASN A 96 19.24 -24.01 0.29
N ILE A 97 19.52 -23.17 -0.70
CA ILE A 97 20.83 -23.12 -1.37
C ILE A 97 21.51 -21.82 -0.97
N VAL A 98 22.66 -21.90 -0.31
CA VAL A 98 23.35 -20.73 0.26
C VAL A 98 24.74 -20.60 -0.35
N THR A 99 25.10 -19.39 -0.77
CA THR A 99 26.45 -19.07 -1.24
C THR A 99 26.97 -17.79 -0.62
N ARG A 100 28.29 -17.68 -0.46
CA ARG A 100 28.97 -16.63 0.32
C ARG A 100 30.08 -15.97 -0.49
N PHE A 101 30.17 -14.65 -0.38
CA PHE A 101 31.15 -13.82 -1.07
C PHE A 101 31.79 -12.81 -0.12
N GLY A 102 32.99 -12.35 -0.47
CA GLY A 102 33.74 -11.36 0.30
C GLY A 102 34.50 -12.00 1.47
N PRO A 103 34.83 -11.20 2.51
CA PRO A 103 35.58 -11.68 3.67
C PRO A 103 34.85 -12.81 4.43
N PRO A 104 35.59 -13.78 5.02
CA PRO A 104 34.99 -14.91 5.74
C PRO A 104 34.43 -14.57 7.13
N THR A 105 34.67 -13.34 7.60
CA THR A 105 34.30 -12.89 8.95
C THR A 105 33.51 -11.59 8.89
N GLY A 106 32.59 -11.43 9.84
CA GLY A 106 31.70 -10.27 9.94
C GLY A 106 30.28 -10.65 9.55
N LYS A 107 29.34 -9.76 9.86
CA LYS A 107 27.94 -9.98 9.53
C LYS A 107 27.67 -9.62 8.06
N ALA A 108 26.89 -10.45 7.38
CA ALA A 108 26.67 -10.37 5.95
C ALA A 108 25.39 -9.62 5.56
N LEU A 109 25.41 -9.00 4.38
CA LEU A 109 24.18 -8.65 3.67
C LEU A 109 23.64 -9.94 3.03
N LEU A 110 22.44 -10.36 3.41
CA LEU A 110 21.75 -11.50 2.79
C LEU A 110 20.80 -10.98 1.71
N VAL A 111 20.89 -11.50 0.50
CA VAL A 111 19.90 -11.29 -0.58
C VAL A 111 19.32 -12.63 -0.97
N MET A 112 18.00 -12.75 -1.00
CA MET A 112 17.33 -14.03 -1.23
C MET A 112 16.16 -13.93 -2.20
N ALA A 113 15.90 -15.03 -2.89
CA ALA A 113 14.75 -15.25 -3.75
C ALA A 113 14.33 -16.71 -3.64
N HIS A 114 13.03 -16.97 -3.60
CA HIS A 114 12.52 -18.34 -3.58
C HIS A 114 12.56 -18.98 -4.98
N TYR A 115 12.72 -20.30 -5.03
CA TYR A 115 12.80 -21.05 -6.30
C TYR A 115 11.58 -21.93 -6.57
N ASP A 116 10.71 -22.11 -5.58
CA ASP A 116 9.46 -22.84 -5.71
C ASP A 116 8.39 -21.99 -6.42
N THR A 117 7.20 -22.57 -6.61
CA THR A 117 6.02 -21.86 -7.12
C THR A 117 4.77 -22.36 -6.44
N VAL A 118 3.69 -21.59 -6.49
CA VAL A 118 2.35 -22.17 -6.32
C VAL A 118 2.04 -23.23 -7.39
N ARG A 119 1.08 -24.11 -7.09
CA ARG A 119 0.58 -25.10 -8.05
C ARG A 119 -0.12 -24.42 -9.23
N GLY A 120 0.23 -24.84 -10.44
CA GLY A 120 -0.42 -24.38 -11.67
C GLY A 120 0.09 -23.04 -12.21
N SER A 121 0.99 -22.36 -11.51
CA SER A 121 1.65 -21.16 -12.02
C SER A 121 3.02 -21.52 -12.63
N PRO A 122 3.37 -20.99 -13.83
CA PRO A 122 4.71 -21.15 -14.38
C PRO A 122 5.78 -20.45 -13.54
N GLY A 123 5.42 -19.43 -12.75
CA GLY A 123 6.28 -18.75 -11.78
C GLY A 123 7.41 -17.94 -12.40
N ALA A 124 7.12 -17.20 -13.46
CA ALA A 124 8.14 -16.46 -14.21
C ALA A 124 8.65 -15.23 -13.46
N ILE A 125 7.75 -14.34 -13.03
CA ILE A 125 8.11 -13.23 -12.14
C ILE A 125 8.03 -13.65 -10.68
N ASP A 126 7.27 -14.70 -10.35
CA ASP A 126 7.17 -15.31 -9.01
C ASP A 126 7.66 -16.78 -9.01
N ASN A 127 8.97 -17.03 -8.99
CA ASN A 127 10.03 -16.02 -8.79
C ASN A 127 11.30 -16.30 -9.61
N ALA A 128 11.15 -17.00 -10.75
CA ALA A 128 12.27 -17.40 -11.60
C ALA A 128 13.14 -16.22 -12.08
N ALA A 129 12.53 -15.05 -12.32
CA ALA A 129 13.23 -13.83 -12.69
C ALA A 129 14.19 -13.32 -11.59
N ALA A 130 13.77 -13.30 -10.31
CA ALA A 130 14.67 -12.92 -9.21
C ALA A 130 15.80 -13.93 -9.04
N VAL A 131 15.49 -15.22 -9.18
CA VAL A 131 16.50 -16.29 -9.15
C VAL A 131 17.56 -16.07 -10.24
N GLY A 132 17.14 -15.77 -11.48
CA GLY A 132 18.04 -15.46 -12.58
C GLY A 132 18.91 -14.22 -12.32
N VAL A 133 18.33 -13.17 -11.73
CA VAL A 133 19.07 -11.97 -11.30
C VAL A 133 20.12 -12.31 -10.25
N LEU A 134 19.80 -13.15 -9.26
CA LEU A 134 20.74 -13.56 -8.22
C LEU A 134 21.86 -14.48 -8.71
N LEU A 135 21.61 -15.33 -9.71
CA LEU A 135 22.65 -16.12 -10.37
C LEU A 135 23.66 -15.21 -11.10
N GLU A 136 23.19 -14.17 -11.78
CA GLU A 136 24.08 -13.20 -12.45
C GLU A 136 24.80 -12.28 -11.46
N LEU A 137 24.16 -11.93 -10.35
CA LEU A 137 24.83 -11.26 -9.23
C LEU A 137 25.93 -12.16 -8.66
N ALA A 138 25.66 -13.45 -8.40
CA ALA A 138 26.63 -14.42 -7.91
C ALA A 138 27.84 -14.55 -8.86
N ARG A 139 27.61 -14.66 -10.18
CA ARG A 139 28.69 -14.64 -11.19
C ARG A 139 29.55 -13.39 -11.09
N THR A 140 28.91 -12.24 -10.89
CA THR A 140 29.62 -10.98 -10.76
C THR A 140 30.45 -10.93 -9.48
N LEU A 141 29.90 -11.35 -8.34
CA LEU A 141 30.61 -11.35 -7.06
C LEU A 141 31.73 -12.40 -7.00
N ALA A 142 31.63 -13.47 -7.79
CA ALA A 142 32.70 -14.45 -7.94
C ALA A 142 33.95 -13.85 -8.62
N THR A 143 33.74 -12.96 -9.60
CA THR A 143 34.84 -12.29 -10.33
C THR A 143 35.29 -11.00 -9.66
N THR A 144 34.36 -10.30 -9.00
CA THR A 144 34.61 -9.04 -8.28
C THR A 144 34.05 -9.17 -6.86
N PRO A 145 34.83 -9.75 -5.92
CA PRO A 145 34.37 -9.96 -4.55
C PRO A 145 33.99 -8.65 -3.86
N PRO A 146 32.88 -8.63 -3.09
CA PRO A 146 32.47 -7.45 -2.33
C PRO A 146 33.42 -7.17 -1.16
N ALA A 147 33.51 -5.91 -0.75
CA ALA A 147 34.34 -5.50 0.39
C ALA A 147 33.78 -5.96 1.75
N THR A 148 32.48 -6.26 1.82
CA THR A 148 31.79 -6.79 2.99
C THR A 148 31.21 -8.17 2.71
N PRO A 149 31.01 -9.01 3.73
CA PRO A 149 30.40 -10.32 3.53
C PRO A 149 29.01 -10.18 2.88
N VAL A 150 28.76 -10.98 1.84
CA VAL A 150 27.46 -11.08 1.16
C VAL A 150 27.06 -12.55 1.10
N ILE A 151 25.81 -12.82 1.44
CA ILE A 151 25.18 -14.12 1.28
C ILE A 151 24.11 -14.00 0.20
N ILE A 152 24.12 -14.90 -0.78
CA ILE A 152 22.99 -15.10 -1.68
C ILE A 152 22.34 -16.42 -1.31
N ALA A 153 21.02 -16.41 -1.12
CA ALA A 153 20.26 -17.61 -0.81
C ALA A 153 19.12 -17.82 -1.80
N PHE A 154 18.91 -19.08 -2.19
CA PHE A 154 17.71 -19.52 -2.89
C PHE A 154 16.88 -20.33 -1.89
N THR A 155 15.72 -19.81 -1.54
CA THR A 155 14.87 -20.32 -0.45
C THR A 155 13.90 -21.37 -0.96
N ALA A 156 13.72 -22.42 -0.17
CA ALA A 156 12.75 -23.48 -0.44
C ALA A 156 11.37 -23.11 0.12
N ASN A 157 10.31 -23.47 -0.59
CA ASN A 157 8.95 -23.56 -0.05
C ASN A 157 8.44 -22.26 0.59
N GLU A 158 8.67 -21.13 -0.08
CA GLU A 158 8.10 -19.82 0.28
C GLU A 158 6.57 -19.90 0.23
N GLU A 159 6.05 -20.51 -0.83
CA GLU A 159 4.65 -20.44 -1.26
C GLU A 159 3.69 -21.20 -0.35
N ILE A 160 4.24 -22.06 0.51
CA ILE A 160 3.49 -22.84 1.50
C ILE A 160 3.72 -22.38 2.93
N GLY A 161 4.34 -21.21 3.10
CA GLY A 161 4.40 -20.50 4.38
C GLY A 161 5.78 -20.00 4.82
N LEU A 162 6.68 -19.67 3.88
CA LEU A 162 8.05 -19.18 4.15
C LEU A 162 8.93 -20.24 4.81
N VAL A 163 8.75 -21.52 4.45
CA VAL A 163 9.30 -22.67 5.18
C VAL A 163 10.83 -22.62 5.19
N GLY A 164 11.44 -22.41 4.02
CA GLY A 164 12.88 -22.28 3.86
C GLY A 164 13.44 -21.06 4.58
N ALA A 165 12.80 -19.89 4.45
CA ALA A 165 13.26 -18.68 5.15
C ALA A 165 13.09 -18.76 6.67
N GLU A 166 12.10 -19.48 7.20
CA GLU A 166 12.00 -19.76 8.64
C GLU A 166 13.18 -20.57 9.15
N ALA A 167 13.64 -21.57 8.38
CA ALA A 167 14.84 -22.32 8.72
C ALA A 167 16.10 -21.46 8.57
N LEU A 168 16.22 -20.71 7.47
CA LEU A 168 17.38 -19.85 7.20
C LEU A 168 17.54 -18.77 8.27
N ALA A 169 16.46 -18.13 8.69
CA ALA A 169 16.48 -17.12 9.74
C ALA A 169 16.86 -17.73 11.11
N ALA A 170 16.52 -18.99 11.37
CA ALA A 170 16.95 -19.70 12.58
C ALA A 170 18.43 -20.09 12.53
N GLN A 171 18.96 -20.39 11.35
CA GLN A 171 20.34 -20.83 11.15
C GLN A 171 21.32 -19.66 11.05
N LEU A 172 20.97 -18.62 10.28
CA LEU A 172 21.88 -17.53 9.90
C LEU A 172 21.55 -16.18 10.54
N GLY A 173 20.50 -16.08 11.35
CA GLY A 173 20.02 -14.79 11.87
C GLY A 173 21.09 -13.94 12.56
N ASP A 174 21.99 -14.58 13.32
CA ASP A 174 23.08 -13.89 14.02
C ASP A 174 24.22 -13.43 13.09
N GLU A 175 24.38 -14.11 11.95
CA GLU A 175 25.37 -13.80 10.91
C GLU A 175 24.91 -12.68 9.96
N VAL A 176 23.63 -12.31 9.98
CA VAL A 176 23.05 -11.37 9.02
C VAL A 176 22.95 -9.96 9.58
N THR A 177 23.45 -8.99 8.80
CA THR A 177 23.37 -7.54 9.06
C THR A 177 22.01 -6.99 8.63
N ILE A 178 21.62 -7.28 7.38
CA ILE A 178 20.32 -7.00 6.77
C ILE A 178 19.97 -8.17 5.84
N ALA A 179 18.70 -8.62 5.85
CA ALA A 179 18.17 -9.57 4.86
C ALA A 179 17.25 -8.85 3.85
N ILE A 180 17.48 -9.09 2.56
CA ILE A 180 16.70 -8.53 1.46
C ILE A 180 15.99 -9.66 0.74
N SER A 181 14.65 -9.68 0.79
CA SER A 181 13.82 -10.58 -0.02
C SER A 181 13.52 -9.93 -1.38
N LEU A 182 13.72 -10.69 -2.45
CA LEU A 182 13.29 -10.36 -3.80
C LEU A 182 12.15 -11.32 -4.16
N ASP A 183 10.97 -10.77 -4.43
CA ASP A 183 9.76 -11.57 -4.64
C ASP A 183 8.81 -10.79 -5.57
N VAL A 184 8.24 -11.50 -6.55
CA VAL A 184 7.55 -10.94 -7.73
C VAL A 184 8.40 -9.87 -8.43
N ILE A 185 9.39 -10.31 -9.20
CA ILE A 185 10.38 -9.44 -9.85
C ILE A 185 10.30 -9.51 -11.37
N GLY A 186 10.41 -8.34 -12.03
CA GLY A 186 10.52 -8.25 -13.49
C GLY A 186 9.23 -7.82 -14.18
N GLY A 187 8.11 -7.70 -13.46
CA GLY A 187 6.85 -7.18 -14.00
C GLY A 187 6.90 -5.69 -14.38
N THR A 188 5.90 -5.21 -15.13
CA THR A 188 5.82 -3.82 -15.64
C THR A 188 5.70 -2.74 -14.55
N GLY A 189 5.23 -3.13 -13.36
CA GLY A 189 5.10 -2.32 -12.17
C GLY A 189 6.38 -1.62 -11.70
N GLU A 190 6.23 -0.70 -10.77
CA GLU A 190 7.37 -0.04 -10.13
C GLU A 190 7.91 -0.87 -8.97
N LEU A 191 9.23 -0.89 -8.82
CA LEU A 191 9.86 -1.54 -7.68
C LEU A 191 9.43 -0.83 -6.39
N SER A 192 8.91 -1.61 -5.45
CA SER A 192 8.39 -1.09 -4.20
C SER A 192 9.08 -1.75 -3.01
N LEU A 193 9.39 -0.95 -2.00
CA LEU A 193 9.64 -1.41 -0.65
C LEU A 193 8.31 -1.89 -0.08
N ASN A 194 8.03 -3.19 -0.22
CA ASN A 194 6.75 -3.79 0.14
C ASN A 194 6.67 -4.08 1.64
N GLY A 195 7.81 -4.44 2.23
CA GLY A 195 7.95 -4.83 3.62
C GLY A 195 9.21 -4.26 4.25
N ALA A 196 9.11 -3.45 5.28
CA ALA A 196 10.26 -3.03 6.10
C ALA A 196 9.76 -2.56 7.47
N SER A 197 9.93 -3.43 8.47
CA SER A 197 9.50 -3.14 9.84
C SER A 197 10.20 -1.91 10.42
N THR A 198 9.85 -1.56 11.65
CA THR A 198 10.57 -0.51 12.40
C THR A 198 12.03 -0.85 12.67
N LEU A 199 12.52 -2.07 12.37
CA LEU A 199 13.93 -2.47 12.45
C LEU A 199 14.80 -1.87 11.34
N ILE A 200 14.21 -1.37 10.25
CA ILE A 200 14.89 -0.56 9.24
C ILE A 200 14.74 0.92 9.62
N GLY A 201 15.87 1.59 9.88
CA GLY A 201 15.93 2.99 10.34
C GLY A 201 16.02 3.98 9.17
N ALA A 202 16.21 5.26 9.49
CA ALA A 202 16.37 6.31 8.50
C ALA A 202 17.63 6.11 7.65
N ALA A 203 18.75 5.79 8.28
CA ALA A 203 20.02 5.55 7.60
C ALA A 203 19.95 4.34 6.64
N GLU A 204 19.28 3.25 7.03
CA GLU A 204 19.09 2.11 6.12
C GLU A 204 18.15 2.43 4.95
N LEU A 205 17.11 3.22 5.18
CA LEU A 205 16.23 3.70 4.10
C LEU A 205 16.98 4.65 3.16
N ASP A 206 17.80 5.57 3.68
CA ASP A 206 18.66 6.45 2.90
C ASP A 206 19.67 5.65 2.08
N TRP A 207 20.28 4.62 2.67
CA TRP A 207 21.17 3.71 1.95
C TRP A 207 20.49 3.02 0.76
N LEU A 208 19.24 2.58 0.94
CA LEU A 208 18.42 2.02 -0.16
C LEU A 208 18.07 3.10 -1.20
N ALA A 209 17.67 4.29 -0.76
CA ALA A 209 17.36 5.43 -1.63
C ALA A 209 18.55 5.85 -2.49
N ASP A 210 19.72 6.01 -1.89
CA ASP A 210 20.97 6.32 -2.57
C ASP A 210 21.36 5.24 -3.58
N ALA A 211 21.14 3.96 -3.23
CA ALA A 211 21.39 2.85 -4.16
C ALA A 211 20.42 2.88 -5.34
N ALA A 212 19.15 3.22 -5.11
CA ALA A 212 18.14 3.39 -6.16
C ALA A 212 18.47 4.57 -7.10
N ASP A 213 18.91 5.71 -6.55
CA ASP A 213 19.37 6.86 -7.33
C ASP A 213 20.57 6.51 -8.22
N ARG A 214 21.56 5.78 -7.68
CA ARG A 214 22.71 5.26 -8.47
C ARG A 214 22.31 4.25 -9.54
N ALA A 215 21.22 3.52 -9.32
CA ALA A 215 20.65 2.59 -10.29
C ALA A 215 19.78 3.28 -11.35
N GLY A 216 19.47 4.58 -11.16
CA GLY A 216 18.61 5.35 -12.05
C GLY A 216 17.15 4.94 -11.96
N MET A 217 16.68 4.52 -10.78
CA MET A 217 15.31 4.08 -10.55
C MET A 217 14.68 4.75 -9.32
N ILE A 218 13.36 4.75 -9.26
CA ILE A 218 12.60 5.17 -8.08
C ILE A 218 12.06 3.93 -7.38
N VAL A 219 12.33 3.81 -6.08
CA VAL A 219 11.70 2.81 -5.22
C VAL A 219 10.50 3.45 -4.54
N ARG A 220 9.33 2.82 -4.66
CA ARG A 220 8.11 3.29 -3.98
C ARG A 220 7.97 2.72 -2.58
N ALA A 221 7.40 3.50 -1.68
CA ALA A 221 7.02 3.07 -0.33
C ALA A 221 5.48 3.11 -0.15
N PRO A 222 4.76 2.06 -0.58
CA PRO A 222 3.30 2.01 -0.54
C PRO A 222 2.75 1.72 0.87
N LEU A 223 1.42 1.53 0.99
CA LEU A 223 0.72 1.35 2.27
C LEU A 223 1.25 0.13 3.06
N ALA A 224 1.60 -0.96 2.38
CA ALA A 224 2.15 -2.14 3.06
C ALA A 224 3.43 -1.83 3.85
N HIS A 225 4.35 -1.03 3.30
CA HIS A 225 5.49 -0.56 4.07
C HIS A 225 5.09 0.48 5.12
N ARG A 226 4.38 1.55 4.71
CA ARG A 226 4.09 2.69 5.60
C ARG A 226 3.21 2.34 6.80
N VAL A 227 2.43 1.25 6.72
CA VAL A 227 1.51 0.83 7.77
C VAL A 227 1.73 -0.62 8.20
N VAL A 228 1.52 -1.62 7.32
CA VAL A 228 1.52 -3.05 7.71
C VAL A 228 2.83 -3.43 8.39
N SER A 229 3.93 -3.19 7.70
CA SER A 229 5.27 -3.63 8.10
C SER A 229 5.67 -3.03 9.44
N ARG A 230 5.35 -1.75 9.62
CA ARG A 230 5.78 -0.97 10.77
C ARG A 230 4.93 -1.27 12.01
N TRP A 231 3.66 -1.61 11.82
CA TRP A 231 2.68 -1.80 12.91
C TRP A 231 2.42 -3.25 13.27
N TRP A 232 2.46 -4.11 12.25
CA TRP A 232 2.29 -5.56 12.34
C TRP A 232 3.47 -6.27 11.65
N PRO A 233 4.72 -6.11 12.13
CA PRO A 233 5.88 -6.78 11.54
C PRO A 233 5.77 -8.31 11.53
N GLN A 234 4.93 -8.90 12.38
CA GLN A 234 4.60 -10.33 12.34
C GLN A 234 3.80 -10.74 11.09
N ALA A 235 3.16 -9.79 10.41
CA ALA A 235 2.36 -9.97 9.20
C ALA A 235 3.16 -9.76 7.91
N GLU A 236 4.49 -9.69 8.01
CA GLU A 236 5.38 -9.75 6.87
C GLU A 236 5.27 -11.13 6.20
N ARG A 237 4.92 -11.11 4.90
CA ARG A 237 4.44 -12.26 4.11
C ARG A 237 5.38 -12.71 2.99
N SER A 238 6.64 -12.24 3.00
CA SER A 238 7.70 -12.73 2.11
C SER A 238 8.89 -13.17 2.97
N ASP A 239 9.94 -13.73 2.36
CA ASP A 239 11.05 -14.38 3.06
C ASP A 239 11.82 -13.47 4.05
N HIS A 240 11.67 -12.14 3.97
CA HIS A 240 12.23 -11.21 4.97
C HIS A 240 11.51 -11.26 6.32
N GLY A 241 10.26 -11.74 6.33
CA GLY A 241 9.40 -11.78 7.51
C GLY A 241 9.95 -12.64 8.66
N PRO A 242 10.41 -13.88 8.42
CA PRO A 242 11.08 -14.71 9.42
C PRO A 242 12.29 -14.04 10.11
N PHE A 243 13.07 -13.26 9.36
CA PHE A 243 14.19 -12.47 9.88
C PHE A 243 13.69 -11.32 10.76
N THR A 244 12.70 -10.57 10.27
CA THR A 244 12.04 -9.50 11.03
C THR A 244 11.49 -10.02 12.37
N ARG A 245 10.80 -11.17 12.37
CA ARG A 245 10.25 -11.81 13.59
C ARG A 245 11.33 -12.22 14.60
N ARG A 246 12.56 -12.45 14.15
CA ARG A 246 13.72 -12.76 15.01
C ARG A 246 14.53 -11.53 15.41
N GLY A 247 14.07 -10.32 15.07
CA GLY A 247 14.79 -9.08 15.39
C GLY A 247 15.94 -8.75 14.44
N VAL A 248 16.07 -9.48 13.32
CA VAL A 248 17.04 -9.18 12.27
C VAL A 248 16.44 -8.12 11.36
N ARG A 249 17.25 -7.11 11.02
CA ARG A 249 16.87 -6.07 10.05
C ARG A 249 16.60 -6.72 8.70
N ALA A 250 15.42 -6.52 8.15
CA ALA A 250 15.08 -7.12 6.88
C ALA A 250 14.04 -6.30 6.12
N PHE A 251 14.09 -6.35 4.79
CA PHE A 251 13.10 -5.75 3.93
C PHE A 251 12.84 -6.55 2.66
N HIS A 252 11.73 -6.24 2.01
CA HIS A 252 11.23 -6.91 0.81
C HIS A 252 11.05 -5.91 -0.33
N LEU A 253 11.68 -6.23 -1.46
CA LEU A 253 11.52 -5.53 -2.73
C LEU A 253 10.63 -6.35 -3.68
N TYR A 254 9.60 -5.70 -4.21
CA TYR A 254 8.53 -6.30 -5.01
C TYR A 254 8.20 -5.40 -6.19
N HIS A 255 8.14 -5.91 -7.43
CA HIS A 255 7.62 -5.13 -8.56
C HIS A 255 6.09 -5.08 -8.49
N ARG A 256 5.56 -3.92 -8.11
CA ARG A 256 4.13 -3.79 -7.83
C ARG A 256 3.31 -3.50 -9.06
N GLY A 257 2.44 -4.47 -9.36
CA GLY A 257 1.35 -4.33 -10.31
C GLY A 257 1.77 -4.46 -11.76
N HIS A 258 0.76 -4.42 -12.62
CA HIS A 258 0.89 -4.48 -14.07
C HIS A 258 -0.15 -3.56 -14.69
N ASP A 259 0.17 -2.91 -15.81
CA ASP A 259 -0.77 -2.11 -16.61
C ASP A 259 -1.57 -1.03 -15.85
N GLY A 260 -0.94 -0.40 -14.85
CA GLY A 260 -1.52 0.74 -14.12
C GLY A 260 -2.22 0.40 -12.81
N GLU A 261 -2.15 -0.86 -12.36
CA GLU A 261 -2.63 -1.28 -11.03
C GLU A 261 -1.48 -1.37 -10.02
N LEU A 262 -1.77 -1.32 -8.70
CA LEU A 262 -0.74 -1.52 -7.66
C LEU A 262 -0.54 -2.98 -7.23
N ILE A 263 -1.46 -3.87 -7.59
CA ILE A 263 -1.42 -5.31 -7.26
C ILE A 263 -1.39 -6.08 -8.58
N ASP A 264 -0.48 -7.04 -8.73
CA ASP A 264 -0.43 -7.84 -9.95
C ASP A 264 -1.52 -8.92 -9.93
N ARG A 265 -2.51 -8.81 -10.84
CA ARG A 265 -3.59 -9.80 -10.95
C ARG A 265 -3.16 -11.13 -11.58
N ALA A 266 -1.94 -11.24 -12.12
CA ALA A 266 -1.38 -12.49 -12.61
C ALA A 266 -0.70 -13.31 -11.50
N TYR A 267 -0.45 -12.69 -10.34
CA TYR A 267 0.13 -13.34 -9.16
C TYR A 267 -0.63 -14.62 -8.79
N HIS A 268 0.10 -15.71 -8.59
CA HIS A 268 -0.41 -17.05 -8.32
C HIS A 268 -1.35 -17.64 -9.41
N THR A 269 -1.23 -17.19 -10.66
CA THR A 269 -2.04 -17.72 -11.78
C THR A 269 -1.17 -18.34 -12.87
N GLU A 270 -1.82 -19.04 -13.81
CA GLU A 270 -1.17 -19.58 -15.02
C GLU A 270 -0.59 -18.48 -15.94
N ARG A 271 -1.04 -17.23 -15.75
CA ARG A 271 -0.58 -16.07 -16.53
C ARG A 271 0.75 -15.53 -16.04
N ASP A 272 1.28 -15.99 -14.91
CA ASP A 272 2.66 -15.66 -14.52
C ASP A 272 3.67 -16.43 -15.40
N ASP A 273 3.80 -15.95 -16.63
CA ASP A 273 4.62 -16.52 -17.69
C ASP A 273 5.77 -15.59 -18.11
N LEU A 274 6.61 -16.08 -19.03
CA LEU A 274 7.82 -15.37 -19.46
C LEU A 274 7.54 -14.06 -20.18
N GLU A 275 6.35 -13.84 -20.76
CA GLU A 275 6.03 -12.58 -21.44
C GLU A 275 5.90 -11.42 -20.45
N ARG A 276 5.70 -11.73 -19.16
CA ARG A 276 5.65 -10.73 -18.09
C ARG A 276 7.02 -10.16 -17.73
N ILE A 277 8.11 -10.86 -18.05
CA ILE A 277 9.45 -10.42 -17.69
C ILE A 277 9.87 -9.27 -18.60
N LEU A 278 10.04 -8.08 -18.01
CA LEU A 278 10.63 -6.93 -18.67
C LEU A 278 12.15 -6.90 -18.47
N PRO A 279 12.95 -6.97 -19.55
CA PRO A 279 14.41 -6.88 -19.45
C PRO A 279 14.90 -5.59 -18.79
N SER A 280 14.23 -4.46 -19.05
CA SER A 280 14.59 -3.16 -18.47
C SER A 280 14.50 -3.16 -16.94
N ARG A 281 13.51 -3.85 -16.37
CA ARG A 281 13.30 -3.98 -14.91
C ARG A 281 14.35 -4.84 -14.25
N LEU A 282 14.77 -5.92 -14.91
CA LEU A 282 15.88 -6.74 -14.43
C LEU A 282 17.21 -5.97 -14.51
N ALA A 283 17.41 -5.14 -15.55
CA ALA A 283 18.59 -4.29 -15.66
C ALA A 283 18.66 -3.28 -14.50
N GLU A 284 17.53 -2.63 -14.22
CA GLU A 284 17.28 -1.71 -13.13
C GLU A 284 17.58 -2.35 -11.77
N LEU A 285 16.95 -3.50 -11.47
CA LEU A 285 17.21 -4.25 -10.23
C LEU A 285 18.65 -4.72 -10.12
N GLY A 286 19.25 -5.20 -11.22
CA GLY A 286 20.65 -5.61 -11.23
C GLY A 286 21.60 -4.49 -10.83
N ARG A 287 21.38 -3.26 -11.33
CA ARG A 287 22.14 -2.08 -10.90
C ARG A 287 21.89 -1.74 -9.43
N LEU A 288 20.65 -1.84 -8.96
CA LEU A 288 20.32 -1.63 -7.55
C LEU A 288 21.08 -2.60 -6.64
N LEU A 289 21.02 -3.91 -6.94
CA LEU A 289 21.72 -4.92 -6.15
C LEU A 289 23.23 -4.72 -6.18
N ARG A 290 23.81 -4.39 -7.34
CA ARG A 290 25.22 -4.01 -7.48
C ARG A 290 25.59 -2.81 -6.61
N ALA A 291 24.72 -1.80 -6.55
CA ALA A 291 24.92 -0.61 -5.73
C ALA A 291 24.78 -0.88 -4.22
N LEU A 292 23.92 -1.82 -3.82
CA LEU A 292 23.74 -2.25 -2.43
C LEU A 292 24.93 -3.11 -1.95
N VAL A 293 25.35 -4.12 -2.71
CA VAL A 293 26.48 -4.99 -2.30
C VAL A 293 27.84 -4.29 -2.34
N ALA A 294 27.95 -3.18 -3.08
CA ALA A 294 29.17 -2.37 -3.12
C ALA A 294 29.37 -1.47 -1.89
N ALA A 295 28.31 -1.22 -1.11
CA ALA A 295 28.35 -0.33 0.05
C ALA A 295 27.86 -1.07 1.30
N PRO A 296 28.64 -1.12 2.39
CA PRO A 296 28.19 -1.76 3.62
C PRO A 296 26.87 -1.16 4.12
N PRO A 297 25.93 -1.98 4.61
CA PRO A 297 24.75 -1.46 5.27
C PRO A 297 25.13 -0.58 6.47
N PRO A 298 24.50 0.58 6.67
CA PRO A 298 24.84 1.46 7.78
C PRO A 298 24.45 0.83 9.12
N ALA A 299 25.02 1.37 10.20
CA ALA A 299 24.50 1.11 11.53
C ALA A 299 23.09 1.69 11.64
N ARG A 300 22.22 0.97 12.35
CA ARG A 300 20.87 1.42 12.60
C ARG A 300 20.88 2.74 13.36
N ASP A 301 20.09 3.69 12.88
CA ASP A 301 19.84 4.95 13.54
C ASP A 301 18.37 5.06 14.00
N GLY A 302 17.88 6.30 14.12
CA GLY A 302 16.49 6.56 14.42
C GLY A 302 15.52 6.06 13.35
N ASP A 303 14.25 6.41 13.52
CA ASP A 303 13.20 5.97 12.61
C ASP A 303 13.07 6.92 11.40
N GLY A 304 12.88 6.34 10.22
CA GLY A 304 12.78 7.07 8.95
C GLY A 304 11.37 7.05 8.36
N PHE A 305 11.07 8.07 7.55
CA PHE A 305 9.85 8.16 6.77
C PHE A 305 10.19 8.39 5.30
N TRP A 306 9.89 7.39 4.47
CA TRP A 306 10.03 7.50 3.02
C TRP A 306 8.88 8.34 2.45
N MET A 307 9.21 9.45 1.81
CA MET A 307 8.23 10.42 1.33
C MET A 307 7.37 9.81 0.21
N PRO A 308 6.03 9.99 0.25
CA PRO A 308 5.11 9.37 -0.72
C PRO A 308 5.00 10.18 -2.02
N VAL A 309 6.14 10.54 -2.58
CA VAL A 309 6.31 11.29 -3.83
C VAL A 309 7.26 10.53 -4.73
N ALA A 310 7.25 10.81 -6.03
CA ALA A 310 8.07 10.11 -7.03
C ALA A 310 9.55 10.53 -6.99
N ILE A 311 10.15 10.45 -5.80
CA ILE A 311 11.57 10.72 -5.50
C ILE A 311 12.02 9.78 -4.38
N ASN A 312 13.31 9.46 -4.35
CA ASN A 312 13.92 8.63 -3.31
C ASN A 312 14.32 9.50 -2.10
N THR A 313 13.36 10.15 -1.47
CA THR A 313 13.62 11.03 -0.31
C THR A 313 13.10 10.41 0.97
N VAL A 314 14.01 10.24 1.93
CA VAL A 314 13.68 9.83 3.29
C VAL A 314 13.91 11.03 4.21
N VAL A 315 13.03 11.18 5.20
CA VAL A 315 13.18 12.17 6.26
C VAL A 315 13.13 11.48 7.62
N PRO A 316 13.79 12.02 8.66
CA PRO A 316 13.62 11.49 10.00
C PRO A 316 12.16 11.58 10.45
N ARG A 317 11.59 10.50 10.97
CA ARG A 317 10.16 10.44 11.32
C ARG A 317 9.74 11.50 12.36
N TRP A 318 10.64 11.89 13.26
CA TRP A 318 10.36 12.95 14.24
C TRP A 318 10.06 14.31 13.56
N SER A 319 10.62 14.57 12.38
CA SER A 319 10.36 15.79 11.63
C SER A 319 8.92 15.81 11.09
N VAL A 320 8.41 14.66 10.63
CA VAL A 320 7.01 14.48 10.20
C VAL A 320 6.08 14.73 11.37
N ILE A 321 6.33 14.09 12.51
CA ILE A 321 5.53 14.28 13.74
C ILE A 321 5.54 15.75 14.17
N THR A 322 6.68 16.43 14.07
CA THR A 322 6.79 17.85 14.42
C THR A 322 5.93 18.73 13.51
N ILE A 323 5.97 18.50 12.20
CA ILE A 323 5.13 19.21 11.23
C ILE A 323 3.65 18.95 11.53
N GLU A 324 3.28 17.71 11.81
CA GLU A 324 1.91 17.31 12.15
C GLU A 324 1.39 17.98 13.42
N LEU A 325 2.22 18.04 14.47
CA LEU A 325 1.89 18.76 15.70
C LEU A 325 1.69 20.26 15.44
N VAL A 326 2.53 20.88 14.59
CA VAL A 326 2.36 22.28 14.19
C VAL A 326 1.04 22.49 13.45
N LEU A 327 0.69 21.61 12.49
CA LEU A 327 -0.58 21.65 11.77
C LEU A 327 -1.78 21.51 12.73
N ALA A 328 -1.69 20.57 13.68
CA ALA A 328 -2.73 20.35 14.68
C ALA A 328 -2.89 21.56 15.60
N LEU A 329 -1.80 22.10 16.15
CA LEU A 329 -1.82 23.29 17.01
C LEU A 329 -2.37 24.52 16.27
N PHE A 330 -2.03 24.68 14.99
CA PHE A 330 -2.59 25.72 14.14
C PHE A 330 -4.12 25.57 14.01
N ALA A 331 -4.60 24.38 13.67
CA ALA A 331 -6.03 24.10 13.54
C ALA A 331 -6.78 24.31 14.87
N ILE A 332 -6.21 23.87 15.99
CA ILE A 332 -6.76 24.09 17.34
C ILE A 332 -6.83 25.58 17.66
N GLY A 333 -5.76 26.35 17.41
CA GLY A 333 -5.73 27.79 17.65
C GLY A 333 -6.75 28.56 16.81
N ALA A 334 -6.91 28.16 15.53
CA ALA A 334 -7.93 28.72 14.65
C ALA A 334 -9.36 28.39 15.13
N LEU A 335 -9.58 27.17 15.62
CA LEU A 335 -10.87 26.73 16.15
C LEU A 335 -11.21 27.45 17.47
N ALA A 336 -10.25 27.59 18.38
CA ALA A 336 -10.43 28.24 19.68
C ALA A 336 -10.86 29.71 19.53
N ARG A 337 -10.31 30.43 18.55
CA ARG A 337 -10.72 31.82 18.23
C ARG A 337 -12.16 31.95 17.72
N ARG A 338 -12.73 30.85 17.23
CA ARG A 338 -14.10 30.78 16.70
C ARG A 338 -15.08 30.12 17.67
N TRP A 339 -14.57 29.60 18.79
CA TRP A 339 -15.38 28.96 19.82
C TRP A 339 -16.09 30.02 20.67
N GLY A 340 -17.34 30.32 20.34
CA GLY A 340 -18.18 31.27 21.06
C GLY A 340 -19.65 30.80 21.21
N PRO A 341 -20.53 31.60 21.85
CA PRO A 341 -21.94 31.24 22.05
C PRO A 341 -22.70 30.89 20.76
N ARG A 342 -22.27 31.43 19.61
CA ARG A 342 -22.82 31.14 18.27
C ARG A 342 -22.45 29.74 17.73
N ALA A 343 -21.37 29.14 18.23
CA ALA A 343 -20.91 27.79 17.89
C ALA A 343 -21.47 26.69 18.80
N ARG A 344 -22.06 27.03 19.96
CA ARG A 344 -22.74 26.07 20.85
C ARG A 344 -24.01 25.55 20.18
N GLY A 345 -24.02 24.27 19.82
CA GLY A 345 -25.11 23.63 19.08
C GLY A 345 -26.22 23.11 19.99
N GLY A 346 -27.43 23.64 19.80
CA GLY A 346 -28.69 23.05 20.26
C GLY A 346 -29.22 21.96 19.31
N LEU A 347 -30.55 21.78 19.26
CA LEU A 347 -31.31 20.75 18.52
C LEU A 347 -30.85 20.50 17.07
N GLY A 348 -30.34 21.51 16.35
CA GLY A 348 -29.87 21.37 14.97
C GLY A 348 -28.59 20.55 14.77
N LEU A 349 -27.67 20.53 15.74
CA LEU A 349 -26.48 19.66 15.68
C LEU A 349 -26.87 18.20 15.89
N VAL A 350 -27.78 17.94 16.84
CA VAL A 350 -28.36 16.62 17.08
C VAL A 350 -29.06 16.11 15.82
N ALA A 351 -29.85 16.97 15.16
CA ALA A 351 -30.51 16.62 13.91
C ALA A 351 -29.50 16.32 12.78
N ALA A 352 -28.38 17.04 12.70
CA ALA A 352 -27.33 16.80 11.73
C ALA A 352 -26.64 15.44 11.95
N ILE A 353 -26.29 15.12 13.19
CA ILE A 353 -25.74 13.81 13.57
C ILE A 353 -26.74 12.70 13.20
N GLY A 354 -28.04 12.92 13.48
CA GLY A 354 -29.10 11.98 13.09
C GLY A 354 -29.21 11.77 11.58
N CYS A 355 -29.06 12.81 10.75
CA CYS A 355 -29.06 12.69 9.30
C CYS A 355 -27.85 11.87 8.79
N VAL A 356 -26.67 12.09 9.36
CA VAL A 356 -25.45 11.32 9.01
C VAL A 356 -25.62 9.86 9.44
N ALA A 357 -26.10 9.61 10.65
CA ALA A 357 -26.36 8.25 11.14
C ALA A 357 -27.38 7.52 10.26
N LEU A 358 -28.45 8.20 9.85
CA LEU A 358 -29.43 7.64 8.92
C LEU A 358 -28.80 7.31 7.56
N ALA A 359 -27.96 8.18 7.01
CA ALA A 359 -27.27 7.93 5.75
C ALA A 359 -26.34 6.70 5.83
N ILE A 360 -25.62 6.53 6.94
CA ILE A 360 -24.80 5.32 7.20
C ILE A 360 -25.69 4.07 7.24
N VAL A 361 -26.78 4.10 8.01
CA VAL A 361 -27.69 2.94 8.18
C VAL A 361 -28.34 2.56 6.84
N VAL A 362 -28.83 3.54 6.08
CA VAL A 362 -29.44 3.30 4.76
C VAL A 362 -28.42 2.76 3.76
N GLY A 363 -27.24 3.39 3.66
CA GLY A 363 -26.21 2.91 2.76
C GLY A 363 -25.70 1.51 3.13
N TYR A 364 -25.57 1.21 4.42
CA TYR A 364 -25.21 -0.13 4.89
C TYR A 364 -26.26 -1.18 4.54
N ALA A 365 -27.54 -0.86 4.75
CA ALA A 365 -28.63 -1.76 4.41
C ALA A 365 -28.68 -2.05 2.90
N ILE A 366 -28.46 -1.02 2.07
CA ILE A 366 -28.38 -1.16 0.61
C ILE A 366 -27.17 -2.01 0.23
N GLU A 367 -25.97 -1.69 0.73
CA GLU A 367 -24.75 -2.45 0.47
C GLU A 367 -24.93 -3.95 0.77
N ARG A 368 -25.54 -4.28 1.92
CA ARG A 368 -25.82 -5.67 2.32
C ARG A 368 -26.90 -6.32 1.47
N ALA A 369 -27.93 -5.59 1.06
CA ALA A 369 -28.99 -6.11 0.22
C ALA A 369 -28.51 -6.38 -1.21
N THR A 370 -27.56 -5.59 -1.72
CA THR A 370 -27.03 -5.69 -3.08
C THR A 370 -25.75 -6.53 -3.18
N ALA A 371 -25.13 -6.91 -2.06
CA ALA A 371 -23.86 -7.66 -2.06
C ALA A 371 -23.93 -9.07 -2.68
N SER A 372 -25.12 -9.59 -3.01
CA SER A 372 -25.34 -10.95 -3.56
C SER A 372 -24.67 -12.05 -2.73
N THR A 373 -24.12 -13.12 -3.34
CA THR A 373 -23.33 -14.16 -2.66
C THR A 373 -21.87 -13.77 -2.44
N HIS A 374 -21.47 -12.52 -2.73
CA HIS A 374 -20.09 -12.08 -2.62
C HIS A 374 -19.90 -11.20 -1.37
N PRO A 375 -18.93 -11.51 -0.48
CA PRO A 375 -18.81 -10.81 0.81
C PRO A 375 -18.31 -9.36 0.71
N ALA A 376 -17.64 -8.99 -0.39
CA ALA A 376 -17.08 -7.65 -0.61
C ALA A 376 -16.98 -7.30 -2.11
N PRO A 377 -18.10 -7.14 -2.84
CA PRO A 377 -18.09 -6.96 -4.30
C PRO A 377 -17.41 -5.65 -4.74
N TRP A 378 -17.37 -4.65 -3.84
CA TRP A 378 -16.68 -3.39 -4.06
C TRP A 378 -15.16 -3.52 -4.17
N LEU A 379 -14.55 -4.65 -3.83
CA LEU A 379 -13.12 -4.88 -4.09
C LEU A 379 -12.82 -5.05 -5.58
N HIS A 380 -13.79 -5.59 -6.31
CA HIS A 380 -13.67 -5.93 -7.72
C HIS A 380 -13.93 -4.75 -8.63
N ALA A 381 -14.91 -3.92 -8.26
CA ALA A 381 -15.25 -2.69 -8.97
C ALA A 381 -15.34 -1.49 -8.01
N PRO A 382 -14.22 -1.09 -7.37
CA PRO A 382 -14.21 -0.07 -6.31
C PRO A 382 -14.68 1.30 -6.81
N ARG A 383 -14.30 1.71 -8.04
CA ARG A 383 -14.77 2.98 -8.63
C ARG A 383 -16.29 2.99 -8.77
N TYR A 384 -16.83 1.91 -9.33
CA TYR A 384 -18.25 1.76 -9.58
C TYR A 384 -19.05 1.84 -8.28
N HIS A 385 -18.66 1.03 -7.29
CA HIS A 385 -19.31 0.99 -5.99
C HIS A 385 -19.16 2.30 -5.21
N ALA A 386 -18.00 2.95 -5.27
CA ALA A 386 -17.79 4.24 -4.62
C ALA A 386 -18.71 5.32 -5.22
N ILE A 387 -18.86 5.37 -6.54
CA ILE A 387 -19.78 6.30 -7.22
C ILE A 387 -21.23 6.01 -6.80
N ALA A 388 -21.66 4.75 -6.92
CA ALA A 388 -23.02 4.35 -6.62
C ALA A 388 -23.39 4.63 -5.15
N MET A 389 -22.51 4.27 -4.21
CA MET A 389 -22.71 4.52 -2.79
C MET A 389 -22.65 6.02 -2.44
N THR A 390 -21.81 6.80 -3.13
CA THR A 390 -21.79 8.26 -2.96
C THR A 390 -23.13 8.88 -3.38
N LEU A 391 -23.75 8.40 -4.46
CA LEU A 391 -25.08 8.85 -4.88
C LEU A 391 -26.17 8.51 -3.84
N VAL A 392 -26.12 7.31 -3.26
CA VAL A 392 -27.01 6.88 -2.16
C VAL A 392 -26.85 7.78 -0.94
N LEU A 393 -25.61 8.03 -0.53
CA LEU A 393 -25.29 8.89 0.61
C LEU A 393 -25.73 10.33 0.37
N ALA A 394 -25.42 10.89 -0.80
CA ALA A 394 -25.79 12.25 -1.16
C ALA A 394 -27.32 12.43 -1.22
N GLY A 395 -28.04 11.47 -1.81
CA GLY A 395 -29.50 11.47 -1.85
C GLY A 395 -30.12 11.40 -0.45
N THR A 396 -29.65 10.45 0.38
CA THR A 396 -30.16 10.26 1.75
C THR A 396 -29.88 11.46 2.64
N LEU A 397 -28.65 11.98 2.60
CA LEU A 397 -28.24 13.17 3.36
C LEU A 397 -29.00 14.41 2.87
N GLY A 398 -29.15 14.58 1.55
CA GLY A 398 -29.90 15.69 0.97
C GLY A 398 -31.37 15.73 1.37
N LEU A 399 -32.05 14.57 1.38
CA LEU A 399 -33.45 14.43 1.81
C LEU A 399 -33.62 14.63 3.33
N SER A 400 -32.80 13.94 4.13
CA SER A 400 -32.89 14.00 5.60
C SER A 400 -32.56 15.39 6.15
N THR A 401 -31.53 16.06 5.63
CA THR A 401 -31.17 17.42 6.05
C THR A 401 -32.24 18.44 5.66
N ARG A 402 -32.88 18.28 4.49
CA ARG A 402 -34.05 19.07 4.07
C ARG A 402 -35.22 18.93 5.03
N LEU A 403 -35.52 17.69 5.47
CA LEU A 403 -36.59 17.42 6.41
C LEU A 403 -36.26 17.99 7.80
N ALA A 404 -35.05 17.74 8.30
CA ALA A 404 -34.57 18.26 9.58
C ALA A 404 -34.59 19.79 9.62
N ALA A 405 -34.20 20.46 8.53
CA ALA A 405 -34.21 21.91 8.41
C ALA A 405 -35.60 22.56 8.56
N ARG A 406 -36.70 21.80 8.41
CA ARG A 406 -38.07 22.29 8.65
C ARG A 406 -38.39 22.44 10.14
N PHE A 407 -37.74 21.65 10.99
CA PHE A 407 -38.02 21.58 12.42
C PHE A 407 -36.92 22.23 13.28
N ALA A 408 -35.69 22.26 12.77
CA ALA A 408 -34.55 22.88 13.43
C ALA A 408 -33.68 23.64 12.39
N PRO A 409 -33.66 24.99 12.41
CA PRO A 409 -32.82 25.74 11.48
C PRO A 409 -31.32 25.50 11.76
N TRP A 410 -30.58 25.27 10.68
CA TRP A 410 -29.14 25.04 10.67
C TRP A 410 -28.43 26.40 10.61
N VAL A 411 -28.29 27.06 11.75
CA VAL A 411 -27.83 28.47 11.79
C VAL A 411 -26.30 28.58 11.83
N GLY A 412 -25.72 29.34 10.89
CA GLY A 412 -24.34 29.85 10.91
C GLY A 412 -23.35 29.10 10.01
N ALA A 413 -22.72 29.82 9.06
CA ALA A 413 -21.67 29.26 8.19
C ALA A 413 -20.47 28.71 8.99
N ASP A 414 -20.15 29.32 10.13
CA ASP A 414 -19.04 28.91 11.00
C ASP A 414 -19.20 27.48 11.55
N ARG A 415 -20.42 26.95 11.68
CA ARG A 415 -20.64 25.58 12.17
C ARG A 415 -20.17 24.52 11.17
N TYR A 416 -20.36 24.78 9.88
CA TYR A 416 -19.85 23.91 8.82
C TYR A 416 -18.32 23.93 8.81
N LEU A 417 -17.71 25.10 9.01
CA LEU A 417 -16.26 25.22 9.16
C LEU A 417 -15.75 24.44 10.38
N VAL A 418 -16.42 24.56 11.53
CA VAL A 418 -16.08 23.80 12.75
C VAL A 418 -16.10 22.30 12.48
N VAL A 419 -17.12 21.76 11.80
CA VAL A 419 -17.18 20.34 11.44
C VAL A 419 -16.07 19.96 10.46
N ALA A 420 -15.84 20.76 9.42
CA ALA A 420 -14.81 20.53 8.41
C ALA A 420 -13.39 20.53 8.98
N VAL A 421 -13.14 21.27 10.07
CA VAL A 421 -11.85 21.26 10.80
C VAL A 421 -11.80 20.15 11.84
N THR A 422 -12.82 20.03 12.69
CA THR A 422 -12.76 19.22 13.92
C THR A 422 -12.70 17.73 13.63
N LEU A 423 -13.44 17.23 12.63
CA LEU A 423 -13.45 15.81 12.32
C LEU A 423 -12.08 15.34 11.78
N PRO A 424 -11.48 15.96 10.74
CA PRO A 424 -10.13 15.60 10.32
C PRO A 424 -9.08 15.84 11.42
N LEU A 425 -9.18 16.93 12.19
CA LEU A 425 -8.28 17.19 13.30
C LEU A 425 -8.32 16.06 14.36
N ALA A 426 -9.52 15.63 14.75
CA ALA A 426 -9.69 14.56 15.74
C ALA A 426 -9.15 13.22 15.23
N ILE A 427 -9.39 12.89 13.96
CA ILE A 427 -8.86 11.66 13.34
C ILE A 427 -7.33 11.73 13.27
N GLY A 428 -6.77 12.85 12.80
CA GLY A 428 -5.32 13.06 12.72
C GLY A 428 -4.62 13.02 14.07
N LEU A 429 -5.19 13.65 15.09
CA LEU A 429 -4.70 13.55 16.48
C LEU A 429 -4.83 12.13 17.04
N GLY A 430 -5.89 11.41 16.70
CA GLY A 430 -6.06 10.00 17.04
C GLY A 430 -4.94 9.14 16.45
N PHE A 431 -4.62 9.35 15.17
CA PHE A 431 -3.50 8.69 14.52
C PHE A 431 -2.17 9.04 15.19
N LEU A 432 -1.88 10.32 15.43
CA LEU A 432 -0.68 10.73 16.19
C LEU A 432 -0.58 10.06 17.57
N ALA A 433 -1.68 10.00 18.32
CA ALA A 433 -1.73 9.38 19.64
C ALA A 433 -1.48 7.87 19.60
N LEU A 434 -1.87 7.21 18.51
CA LEU A 434 -1.56 5.81 18.25
C LEU A 434 -0.14 5.61 17.66
N GLY A 435 0.60 6.69 17.39
CA GLY A 435 1.91 6.65 16.74
C GLY A 435 1.86 6.53 15.21
N ALA A 436 0.71 6.76 14.57
CA ALA A 436 0.48 6.60 13.12
C ALA A 436 0.75 7.89 12.35
N ALA A 437 1.93 8.48 12.55
CA ALA A 437 2.32 9.69 11.85
C ALA A 437 2.20 9.52 10.32
N GLU A 438 2.47 8.33 9.81
CA GLU A 438 2.38 8.00 8.38
C GLU A 438 0.97 8.17 7.79
N LEU A 439 -0.07 8.20 8.65
CA LEU A 439 -1.48 8.39 8.30
C LEU A 439 -2.04 9.73 8.79
N ALA A 440 -1.45 10.37 9.79
CA ALA A 440 -2.01 11.55 10.43
C ALA A 440 -2.05 12.78 9.50
N TRP A 441 -0.99 13.02 8.73
CA TRP A 441 -0.91 14.15 7.77
C TRP A 441 -2.06 14.16 6.77
N ILE A 442 -2.58 12.99 6.37
CA ILE A 442 -3.74 12.86 5.45
C ILE A 442 -4.93 13.66 5.98
N TRP A 443 -5.08 13.76 7.30
CA TRP A 443 -6.19 14.44 7.97
C TRP A 443 -5.81 15.81 8.51
N LEU A 444 -4.59 15.97 9.01
CA LEU A 444 -4.11 17.22 9.61
C LEU A 444 -3.87 18.30 8.55
N VAL A 445 -3.42 17.94 7.35
CA VAL A 445 -3.27 18.89 6.23
C VAL A 445 -4.63 19.49 5.83
N PRO A 446 -5.69 18.71 5.55
CA PRO A 446 -7.04 19.23 5.38
C PRO A 446 -7.54 20.11 6.52
N ALA A 447 -7.35 19.69 7.78
CA ALA A 447 -7.81 20.43 8.95
C ALA A 447 -7.16 21.83 9.01
N ALA A 448 -5.84 21.91 8.81
CA ALA A 448 -5.11 23.17 8.81
C ALA A 448 -5.47 24.02 7.58
N ALA A 449 -5.55 23.43 6.39
CA ALA A 449 -5.90 24.15 5.16
C ALA A 449 -7.29 24.80 5.29
N ILE A 450 -8.31 24.04 5.70
CA ILE A 450 -9.67 24.58 5.83
C ILE A 450 -9.79 25.57 7.00
N ALA A 451 -9.02 25.39 8.08
CA ALA A 451 -8.92 26.37 9.16
C ALA A 451 -8.36 27.73 8.70
N LEU A 452 -7.44 27.73 7.72
CA LEU A 452 -6.87 28.94 7.11
C LEU A 452 -7.80 29.60 6.09
N ALA A 453 -8.72 28.83 5.48
CA ALA A 453 -9.57 29.27 4.37
C ALA A 453 -10.29 30.63 4.55
N PRO A 454 -10.81 30.99 5.75
CA PRO A 454 -11.45 32.30 5.95
C PRO A 454 -10.52 33.51 5.72
N HIS A 455 -9.20 33.31 5.79
CA HIS A 455 -8.20 34.36 5.60
C HIS A 455 -7.71 34.46 4.14
N LEU A 456 -8.14 33.54 3.27
CA LEU A 456 -7.65 33.42 1.90
C LEU A 456 -8.60 34.05 0.86
N GLY A 457 -9.76 34.55 1.27
CA GLY A 457 -10.78 35.08 0.34
C GLY A 457 -11.15 34.04 -0.73
N ARG A 458 -11.03 34.40 -2.02
CA ARG A 458 -11.30 33.49 -3.15
C ARG A 458 -10.33 32.31 -3.22
N ALA A 459 -9.10 32.46 -2.71
CA ALA A 459 -8.16 31.35 -2.63
C ALA A 459 -8.57 30.30 -1.58
N GLY A 460 -9.58 30.58 -0.74
CA GLY A 460 -10.19 29.59 0.16
C GLY A 460 -10.79 28.39 -0.59
N LEU A 461 -11.08 28.49 -1.89
CA LEU A 461 -11.50 27.34 -2.70
C LEU A 461 -10.41 26.26 -2.78
N PHE A 462 -9.12 26.64 -2.81
CA PHE A 462 -8.02 25.68 -2.79
C PHE A 462 -7.99 24.92 -1.46
N ALA A 463 -8.21 25.60 -0.35
CA ALA A 463 -8.31 24.96 0.97
C ALA A 463 -9.49 23.98 1.05
N VAL A 464 -10.63 24.31 0.44
CA VAL A 464 -11.76 23.37 0.29
C VAL A 464 -11.37 22.18 -0.58
N ALA A 465 -10.67 22.39 -1.69
CA ALA A 465 -10.21 21.30 -2.54
C ALA A 465 -9.26 20.34 -1.80
N ILE A 466 -8.37 20.85 -0.94
CA ILE A 466 -7.48 20.03 -0.11
C ILE A 466 -8.27 19.08 0.81
N THR A 467 -9.50 19.42 1.21
CA THR A 467 -10.33 18.50 2.02
C THR A 467 -10.74 17.23 1.29
N LEU A 468 -10.59 17.18 -0.04
CA LEU A 468 -10.78 15.95 -0.83
C LEU A 468 -9.64 14.96 -0.66
N LEU A 469 -8.49 15.35 -0.09
CA LEU A 469 -7.31 14.49 0.01
C LEU A 469 -7.58 13.13 0.68
N PRO A 470 -8.22 13.03 1.87
CA PRO A 470 -8.57 11.74 2.46
C PRO A 470 -9.48 10.92 1.55
N ALA A 471 -10.49 11.54 0.95
CA ALA A 471 -11.43 10.86 0.06
C ALA A 471 -10.72 10.36 -1.21
N ALA A 472 -9.81 11.14 -1.80
CA ALA A 472 -9.06 10.76 -2.98
C ALA A 472 -8.10 9.58 -2.70
N LEU A 473 -7.44 9.59 -1.54
CA LEU A 473 -6.52 8.52 -1.15
C LEU A 473 -7.27 7.24 -0.75
N VAL A 474 -8.35 7.35 0.01
CA VAL A 474 -9.13 6.21 0.49
C VAL A 474 -10.03 5.63 -0.60
N ALA A 475 -10.58 6.44 -1.51
CA ALA A 475 -11.43 5.94 -2.61
C ALA A 475 -10.64 5.54 -3.86
N ALA A 476 -9.30 5.61 -3.83
CA ALA A 476 -8.48 5.06 -4.89
C ALA A 476 -8.63 3.52 -4.92
N PRO A 477 -9.02 2.92 -6.06
CA PRO A 477 -9.21 1.48 -6.21
C PRO A 477 -8.10 0.64 -5.62
N ASP A 478 -6.87 0.98 -5.97
CA ASP A 478 -5.70 0.23 -5.56
C ASP A 478 -5.44 0.35 -4.06
N GLN A 479 -5.75 1.49 -3.45
CA GLN A 479 -5.62 1.66 -1.99
C GLN A 479 -6.68 0.88 -1.23
N LEU A 480 -7.92 0.78 -1.75
CA LEU A 480 -8.96 -0.07 -1.16
C LEU A 480 -8.59 -1.54 -1.25
N ARG A 481 -8.12 -1.97 -2.43
CA ARG A 481 -7.64 -3.34 -2.63
C ARG A 481 -6.43 -3.63 -1.76
N GLU A 482 -5.47 -2.71 -1.65
CA GLU A 482 -4.29 -2.85 -0.78
C GLU A 482 -4.68 -2.89 0.70
N ALA A 483 -5.61 -2.04 1.12
CA ALA A 483 -6.13 -2.04 2.48
C ALA A 483 -6.84 -3.37 2.80
N ALA A 484 -7.64 -3.91 1.87
CA ALA A 484 -8.28 -5.20 2.05
C ALA A 484 -7.31 -6.37 2.02
N TRP A 485 -6.37 -6.37 1.07
CA TRP A 485 -5.30 -7.37 0.92
C TRP A 485 -4.44 -7.50 2.18
N ASN A 486 -4.34 -6.43 2.97
CA ASN A 486 -3.59 -6.38 4.21
C ASN A 486 -4.47 -6.34 5.49
N GLY A 487 -5.80 -6.39 5.35
CA GLY A 487 -6.73 -6.53 6.49
C GLY A 487 -7.12 -5.23 7.20
N PHE A 488 -6.80 -4.08 6.60
CA PHE A 488 -7.17 -2.74 7.08
C PHE A 488 -8.56 -2.28 6.66
N ALA A 489 -9.07 -2.86 5.58
CA ALA A 489 -10.49 -2.76 5.23
C ALA A 489 -11.14 -4.09 5.65
N PRO A 490 -11.36 -4.33 6.96
CA PRO A 490 -11.96 -5.57 7.40
C PRO A 490 -13.32 -5.68 6.73
N ALA A 491 -13.69 -6.89 6.28
CA ALA A 491 -15.01 -7.18 5.69
C ALA A 491 -16.20 -6.82 6.62
N THR A 492 -15.90 -6.42 7.87
CA THR A 492 -16.84 -5.95 8.87
C THR A 492 -17.14 -4.45 8.79
N VAL A 493 -16.26 -3.63 8.21
CA VAL A 493 -16.48 -2.19 8.04
C VAL A 493 -16.99 -1.93 6.63
N PRO A 494 -18.26 -1.52 6.46
CA PRO A 494 -18.87 -1.36 5.15
C PRO A 494 -18.30 -0.16 4.40
N LEU A 495 -18.29 -0.22 3.07
CA LEU A 495 -17.77 0.85 2.20
C LEU A 495 -18.42 2.21 2.54
N VAL A 496 -19.71 2.20 2.86
CA VAL A 496 -20.46 3.39 3.27
C VAL A 496 -19.81 4.13 4.45
N ALA A 497 -19.23 3.43 5.42
CA ALA A 497 -18.63 4.05 6.59
C ALA A 497 -17.37 4.84 6.20
N TRP A 498 -16.53 4.26 5.34
CA TRP A 498 -15.34 4.91 4.80
C TRP A 498 -15.67 6.17 4.00
N LEU A 499 -16.68 6.09 3.13
CA LEU A 499 -17.13 7.23 2.33
C LEU A 499 -17.71 8.35 3.20
N VAL A 500 -18.48 8.03 4.24
CA VAL A 500 -19.01 9.06 5.15
C VAL A 500 -17.89 9.76 5.92
N VAL A 501 -16.95 9.02 6.48
CA VAL A 501 -15.84 9.59 7.27
C VAL A 501 -14.97 10.51 6.41
N THR A 502 -14.75 10.17 5.13
CA THR A 502 -13.89 10.94 4.22
C THR A 502 -14.61 12.09 3.50
N LEU A 503 -15.90 11.95 3.18
CA LEU A 503 -16.66 12.96 2.42
C LEU A 503 -17.41 13.97 3.30
N LEU A 504 -17.69 13.65 4.56
CA LEU A 504 -18.38 14.58 5.47
C LEU A 504 -17.62 15.91 5.67
N PRO A 505 -16.29 15.93 5.88
CA PRO A 505 -15.52 17.17 5.94
C PRO A 505 -15.60 17.98 4.64
N VAL A 506 -15.59 17.32 3.48
CA VAL A 506 -15.71 17.95 2.16
C VAL A 506 -17.07 18.64 2.02
N ALA A 507 -18.15 17.92 2.32
CA ALA A 507 -19.50 18.46 2.25
C ALA A 507 -19.66 19.68 3.16
N ALA A 508 -19.10 19.62 4.37
CA ALA A 508 -19.08 20.73 5.31
C ALA A 508 -18.24 21.92 4.79
N ALA A 509 -17.05 21.68 4.23
CA ALA A 509 -16.18 22.71 3.66
C ALA A 509 -16.84 23.44 2.48
N VAL A 510 -17.48 22.69 1.57
CA VAL A 510 -18.22 23.24 0.42
C VAL A 510 -19.41 24.07 0.91
N ALA A 511 -20.19 23.54 1.87
CA ALA A 511 -21.34 24.26 2.44
C ALA A 511 -20.92 25.56 3.12
N TRP A 512 -19.79 25.56 3.84
CA TRP A 512 -19.19 26.77 4.39
C TRP A 512 -18.80 27.76 3.29
N TYR A 513 -18.03 27.33 2.29
CA TYR A 513 -17.52 28.21 1.23
C TYR A 513 -18.64 28.85 0.42
N VAL A 514 -19.67 28.09 0.03
CA VAL A 514 -20.83 28.63 -0.68
C VAL A 514 -21.57 29.68 0.16
N ARG A 515 -21.76 29.42 1.46
CA ARG A 515 -22.45 30.35 2.36
C ARG A 515 -21.61 31.57 2.74
N HIS A 516 -20.29 31.48 2.65
CA HIS A 516 -19.37 32.54 3.05
C HIS A 516 -18.88 33.40 1.87
N ALA A 517 -18.53 32.78 0.74
CA ALA A 517 -17.95 33.44 -0.43
C ALA A 517 -18.98 33.81 -1.51
N VAL A 518 -20.09 33.06 -1.64
CA VAL A 518 -21.12 33.31 -2.67
C VAL A 518 -22.30 34.12 -2.14
N ALA A 519 -22.51 34.17 -0.82
CA ALA A 519 -23.57 34.97 -0.22
C ALA A 519 -23.20 36.47 -0.25
N HIS A 520 -23.74 37.21 -1.23
CA HIS A 520 -23.75 38.68 -1.19
C HIS A 520 -24.73 39.16 -0.11
N PRO A 521 -24.41 40.20 0.69
CA PRO A 521 -25.28 40.68 1.78
C PRO A 521 -26.63 41.27 1.32
N THR A 522 -26.87 41.42 0.01
CA THR A 522 -27.91 42.33 -0.50
C THR A 522 -29.06 41.67 -1.28
N ARG A 523 -29.14 40.33 -1.37
CA ARG A 523 -30.33 39.68 -1.96
C ARG A 523 -30.77 38.44 -1.16
N PRO A 524 -31.90 38.51 -0.42
CA PRO A 524 -32.57 37.29 0.00
C PRO A 524 -33.02 36.55 -1.27
N ARG A 525 -32.56 35.31 -1.48
CA ARG A 525 -33.17 34.45 -2.51
C ARG A 525 -34.55 34.06 -2.00
N PRO A 526 -35.66 34.43 -2.65
CA PRO A 526 -36.95 33.85 -2.31
C PRO A 526 -36.88 32.36 -2.62
N ALA A 527 -37.18 31.52 -1.63
CA ALA A 527 -37.41 30.10 -1.85
C ALA A 527 -38.71 29.96 -2.64
N GLY A 528 -38.63 30.05 -3.98
CA GLY A 528 -39.78 29.83 -4.85
C GLY A 528 -40.23 28.35 -4.78
N PRO A 529 -41.50 28.05 -5.14
CA PRO A 529 -42.08 26.70 -5.11
C PRO A 529 -41.28 25.66 -5.92
N LEU A 530 -40.54 26.10 -6.94
CA LEU A 530 -39.59 25.29 -7.71
C LEU A 530 -38.44 24.75 -6.85
N SER A 531 -37.89 25.54 -5.94
CA SER A 531 -36.76 25.11 -5.07
C SER A 531 -37.18 24.11 -3.98
N THR A 532 -38.46 24.11 -3.61
CA THR A 532 -39.05 23.17 -2.63
C THR A 532 -39.32 21.78 -3.19
N LEU A 533 -39.52 21.63 -4.50
CA LEU A 533 -39.85 20.36 -5.16
C LEU A 533 -38.72 19.79 -6.04
N VAL A 534 -37.99 20.64 -6.79
CA VAL A 534 -36.95 20.18 -7.72
C VAL A 534 -35.76 19.54 -7.00
N LEU A 535 -35.35 20.12 -5.87
CA LEU A 535 -34.18 19.66 -5.12
C LEU A 535 -34.40 18.30 -4.41
N PRO A 536 -35.54 18.05 -3.73
CA PRO A 536 -35.81 16.72 -3.18
C PRO A 536 -35.99 15.65 -4.26
N LEU A 537 -36.60 15.99 -5.40
CA LEU A 537 -36.69 15.07 -6.55
C LEU A 537 -35.30 14.71 -7.10
N GLY A 538 -34.40 15.69 -7.21
CA GLY A 538 -33.01 15.44 -7.60
C GLY A 538 -32.26 14.52 -6.62
N TRP A 539 -32.45 14.71 -5.31
CA TRP A 539 -31.85 13.83 -4.30
C TRP A 539 -32.43 12.41 -4.33
N ALA A 540 -33.74 12.27 -4.50
CA ALA A 540 -34.38 10.97 -4.65
C ALA A 540 -33.88 10.24 -5.91
N LEU A 541 -33.75 10.96 -7.03
CA LEU A 541 -33.22 10.41 -8.28
C LEU A 541 -31.78 9.94 -8.13
N ALA A 542 -30.91 10.72 -7.47
CA ALA A 542 -29.53 10.31 -7.20
C ALA A 542 -29.48 9.00 -6.40
N MET A 543 -30.29 8.89 -5.33
CA MET A 543 -30.37 7.67 -4.53
C MET A 543 -30.84 6.47 -5.35
N ILE A 544 -31.88 6.63 -6.18
CA ILE A 544 -32.41 5.58 -7.04
C ILE A 544 -31.35 5.12 -8.06
N ILE A 545 -30.66 6.05 -8.72
CA ILE A 545 -29.59 5.72 -9.68
C ILE A 545 -28.50 4.92 -8.97
N GLY A 546 -28.06 5.35 -7.79
CA GLY A 546 -27.05 4.62 -7.02
C GLY A 546 -27.48 3.19 -6.67
N ILE A 547 -28.74 3.00 -6.26
CA ILE A 547 -29.29 1.65 -5.97
C ILE A 547 -29.33 0.80 -7.24
N LEU A 548 -29.84 1.34 -8.35
CA LEU A 548 -29.94 0.61 -9.62
C LEU A 548 -28.56 0.20 -10.14
N MET A 549 -27.55 1.05 -9.97
CA MET A 549 -26.17 0.69 -10.27
C MET A 549 -25.74 -0.52 -9.44
N LEU A 550 -25.90 -0.48 -8.12
CA LEU A 550 -25.50 -1.60 -7.25
C LEU A 550 -26.25 -2.91 -7.55
N VAL A 551 -27.52 -2.83 -7.97
CA VAL A 551 -28.32 -4.01 -8.33
C VAL A 551 -27.89 -4.61 -9.67
N ALA A 552 -27.41 -3.80 -10.60
CA ALA A 552 -26.98 -4.24 -11.92
C ALA A 552 -25.57 -4.85 -11.94
N ASP A 553 -24.84 -4.81 -10.81
CA ASP A 553 -23.49 -5.36 -10.70
C ASP A 553 -23.54 -6.85 -10.37
N GLU A 554 -22.99 -7.67 -11.25
CA GLU A 554 -22.79 -9.09 -10.99
C GLU A 554 -21.36 -9.30 -10.49
N PRO A 555 -21.14 -9.90 -9.30
CA PRO A 555 -19.80 -10.14 -8.82
C PRO A 555 -19.06 -11.09 -9.77
N PRO A 556 -17.75 -10.89 -9.99
CA PRO A 556 -16.98 -11.72 -10.91
C PRO A 556 -16.84 -13.18 -10.45
N CYS A 557 -17.04 -13.43 -9.15
CA CYS A 557 -16.86 -14.74 -8.53
C CYS A 557 -17.80 -14.93 -7.32
N SER A 558 -18.00 -16.18 -6.89
CA SER A 558 -18.74 -16.51 -5.66
C SER A 558 -17.91 -16.29 -4.39
N ALA A 559 -18.54 -16.27 -3.20
CA ALA A 559 -17.82 -16.23 -1.91
C ALA A 559 -16.74 -17.31 -1.77
N VAL A 560 -17.01 -18.52 -2.26
CA VAL A 560 -16.07 -19.66 -2.17
C VAL A 560 -14.82 -19.36 -2.99
N GLN A 561 -15.01 -18.90 -4.23
CA GLN A 561 -13.90 -18.54 -5.12
C GLN A 561 -13.10 -17.34 -4.59
N PHE A 562 -13.77 -16.35 -3.98
CA PHE A 562 -13.07 -15.24 -3.33
C PHE A 562 -12.25 -15.69 -2.11
N HIS A 563 -12.73 -16.69 -1.37
CA HIS A 563 -11.97 -17.24 -0.24
C HIS A 563 -10.70 -17.98 -0.69
N GLU A 564 -10.74 -18.64 -1.86
CA GLU A 564 -9.61 -19.39 -2.41
C GLU A 564 -8.59 -18.50 -3.13
N PHE A 565 -9.07 -17.59 -3.98
CA PHE A 565 -8.22 -16.83 -4.92
C PHE A 565 -8.09 -15.34 -4.57
N HIS A 566 -8.82 -14.84 -3.57
CA HIS A 566 -8.84 -13.43 -3.16
C HIS A 566 -9.06 -12.48 -4.37
N LEU A 567 -8.14 -11.52 -4.59
CA LEU A 567 -8.19 -10.59 -5.72
C LEU A 567 -7.96 -11.28 -7.08
N GLY A 568 -7.45 -12.52 -7.09
CA GLY A 568 -7.26 -13.31 -8.31
C GLY A 568 -8.57 -13.81 -8.94
N CYS A 569 -9.73 -13.66 -8.28
CA CYS A 569 -11.01 -14.15 -8.78
C CYS A 569 -11.72 -13.20 -9.79
N GLU A 570 -11.17 -12.03 -10.09
CA GLU A 570 -11.78 -10.97 -10.92
C GLU A 570 -11.99 -11.31 -12.42
N THR A 571 -11.56 -12.48 -12.91
CA THR A 571 -11.19 -12.63 -14.34
C THR A 571 -12.14 -13.41 -15.24
N ARG A 572 -13.41 -13.64 -14.88
CA ARG A 572 -14.35 -14.29 -15.84
C ARG A 572 -14.96 -13.38 -16.91
N SER A 573 -14.84 -12.05 -16.83
CA SER A 573 -15.70 -11.16 -17.67
C SER A 573 -15.02 -10.08 -18.51
N GLU A 574 -13.69 -9.96 -18.57
CA GLU A 574 -13.04 -8.95 -19.43
C GLU A 574 -12.69 -9.44 -20.85
N VAL A 575 -13.36 -10.49 -21.32
CA VAL A 575 -13.46 -10.83 -22.75
C VAL A 575 -14.92 -10.72 -23.17
N ARG A 576 -15.39 -9.48 -23.39
CA ARG A 576 -16.53 -9.18 -24.27
C ARG A 576 -16.35 -7.86 -24.98
#